data_AF-A0A1I2IPI9-F1
#
_entry.id   AF-A0A1I2IPI9-F1
#
_cell.length_a   1.000
_cell.length_b   1.000
_cell.length_c   1.000
_cell.angle_alpha   90.00
_cell.angle_beta   90.00
_cell.angle_gamma   90.00
#
_symmetry.space_group_name_H-M   'P 1'
#
loop_
_entity.id
_entity.type
_entity.pdbx_description
1 polymer ?
#
loop_
_entity_poly.entity_id
_entity_poly.type
_entity_poly.pdbx_seq_one_letter_code
_entity_poly.pdbx_strand_id
1 'polypeptide(L)'
;MNPDFQVDTEGLRQDAAAVTAFAGRIAGAAASAPVADPSPHWAATAAATLAADSVRRWVTSISDDTAATATHIRAAATAYEAADARAARRLTDLTAAPAIGALTSRAGR
;
A
#
# COMPACT_ATOMS: atom_id res chain seq x y z
N MET A 1 10.05 -25.01 -11.35
CA MET A 1 9.40 -23.69 -11.51
C MET A 1 10.24 -22.71 -10.73
N ASN A 2 11.04 -21.89 -11.41
CA ASN A 2 11.89 -20.89 -10.78
C ASN A 2 11.08 -19.58 -10.72
N PRO A 3 10.59 -19.14 -9.55
CA PRO A 3 9.93 -17.86 -9.45
C PRO A 3 11.02 -16.81 -9.34
N ASP A 4 11.42 -16.22 -10.47
CA ASP A 4 12.08 -14.92 -10.42
C ASP A 4 11.04 -13.93 -9.90
N PHE A 5 11.06 -13.71 -8.58
CA PHE A 5 10.18 -12.77 -7.90
C PHE A 5 10.64 -11.33 -8.17
N GLN A 6 10.48 -10.88 -9.41
CA GLN A 6 10.46 -9.44 -9.70
C GLN A 6 9.11 -8.91 -9.23
N VAL A 7 9.13 -8.12 -8.16
CA VAL A 7 7.97 -7.38 -7.71
C VAL A 7 7.88 -6.11 -8.55
N ASP A 8 6.75 -5.93 -9.23
CA ASP A 8 6.44 -4.69 -9.95
C ASP A 8 6.09 -3.60 -8.94
N THR A 9 7.10 -2.85 -8.50
CA THR A 9 6.94 -1.78 -7.51
C THR A 9 6.15 -0.60 -8.05
N GLU A 10 6.16 -0.39 -9.37
CA GLU A 10 5.35 0.63 -10.01
C GLU A 10 3.87 0.22 -10.04
N GLY A 11 3.58 -1.03 -10.37
CA GLY A 11 2.24 -1.62 -10.21
C GLY A 11 1.71 -1.45 -8.78
N LEU A 12 2.53 -1.74 -7.76
CA LEU A 12 2.13 -1.53 -6.36
C LEU A 12 1.83 -0.06 -6.03
N ARG A 13 2.57 0.90 -6.59
CA ARG A 13 2.27 2.33 -6.40
C ARG A 13 0.95 2.73 -7.06
N GLN A 14 0.71 2.24 -8.28
CA GLN A 14 -0.53 2.50 -9.01
C GLN A 14 -1.73 1.91 -8.26
N ASP A 15 -1.61 0.69 -7.75
CA ASP A 15 -2.62 0.05 -6.91
C ASP A 15 -2.88 0.87 -5.64
N ALA A 16 -1.82 1.28 -4.93
CA ALA A 16 -1.98 2.12 -3.75
C ALA A 16 -2.66 3.46 -4.05
N ALA A 17 -2.36 4.08 -5.20
CA ALA A 17 -3.01 5.30 -5.64
C ALA A 17 -4.50 5.07 -5.94
N ALA A 18 -4.83 3.96 -6.62
CA ALA A 18 -6.21 3.57 -6.92
C ALA A 18 -7.02 3.29 -5.64
N VAL A 19 -6.43 2.59 -4.68
CA VAL A 19 -7.04 2.30 -3.37
C VAL A 19 -7.23 3.60 -2.57
N THR A 20 -6.25 4.52 -2.60
CA THR A 20 -6.39 5.84 -1.96
C THR A 20 -7.53 6.65 -2.58
N ALA A 21 -7.63 6.68 -3.91
CA ALA A 21 -8.71 7.37 -4.60
C ALA A 21 -10.08 6.74 -4.29
N PHE A 22 -10.14 5.42 -4.17
CA PHE A 22 -11.36 4.71 -3.78
C PHE A 22 -11.78 5.04 -2.35
N ALA A 23 -10.84 5.05 -1.38
CA ALA A 23 -11.10 5.49 -0.02
C ALA A 23 -11.67 6.92 0.02
N GLY A 24 -11.10 7.84 -0.77
CA GLY A 24 -11.61 9.21 -0.89
C GLY A 24 -13.03 9.29 -1.44
N ARG A 25 -13.39 8.44 -2.41
CA ARG A 25 -14.77 8.35 -2.93
C ARG A 25 -15.75 7.84 -1.87
N ILE A 26 -15.36 6.83 -1.08
CA ILE A 26 -16.17 6.30 0.03
C ILE A 26 -16.43 7.39 1.06
N ALA A 27 -15.37 8.09 1.49
CA ALA A 27 -15.47 9.17 2.46
C ALA A 27 -16.34 10.34 1.94
N GLY A 28 -16.19 10.72 0.67
CA GLY A 28 -17.01 11.76 0.05
C GLY A 28 -18.50 11.37 -0.06
N ALA A 29 -18.78 10.10 -0.35
CA ALA A 29 -20.16 9.59 -0.38
C ALA A 29 -20.79 9.61 1.02
N ALA A 30 -20.02 9.24 2.07
CA ALA A 30 -20.48 9.31 3.45
C ALA A 30 -20.85 10.74 3.88
N ALA A 31 -20.01 11.72 3.51
CA ALA A 31 -20.23 13.13 3.81
C ALA A 31 -21.45 13.73 3.08
N SER A 32 -21.81 13.16 1.92
CA SER A 32 -22.95 13.63 1.12
C SER A 32 -24.30 13.03 1.54
N ALA A 33 -24.32 12.15 2.53
CA ALA A 33 -25.55 11.51 2.99
C ALA A 33 -26.52 12.55 3.60
N PRO A 34 -27.80 12.60 3.17
CA PRO A 34 -28.79 13.52 3.71
C PRO A 34 -28.90 13.43 5.24
N VAL A 35 -29.01 14.57 5.90
CA VAL A 35 -29.35 14.64 7.32
C VAL A 35 -30.85 14.40 7.45
N ALA A 36 -31.24 13.53 8.39
CA ALA A 36 -32.65 13.27 8.66
C ALA A 36 -33.35 14.56 9.09
N ASP A 37 -34.52 14.85 8.51
CA ASP A 37 -35.37 15.95 8.96
C ASP A 37 -35.84 15.67 10.40
N PRO A 38 -35.60 16.59 11.37
CA PRO A 38 -35.99 16.40 12.76
C PRO A 38 -37.52 16.40 12.99
N SER A 39 -38.35 16.66 11.97
CA SER A 39 -39.80 16.76 12.07
C SER A 39 -40.56 16.00 10.96
N PRO A 40 -41.65 15.27 11.27
CA PRO A 40 -42.16 14.88 12.58
C PRO A 40 -41.53 13.57 13.09
N HIS A 41 -41.39 13.47 14.42
CA HIS A 41 -40.75 12.37 15.13
C HIS A 41 -41.75 11.22 15.33
N TRP A 42 -41.88 10.40 14.29
CA TRP A 42 -42.56 9.11 14.39
C TRP A 42 -41.53 8.08 14.90
N ALA A 43 -41.95 6.95 15.48
CA ALA A 43 -41.01 5.93 15.96
C ALA A 43 -40.00 5.48 14.87
N ALA A 44 -40.40 5.54 13.60
CA ALA A 44 -39.54 5.30 12.45
C ALA A 44 -38.41 6.32 12.28
N THR A 45 -38.59 7.59 12.67
CA THR A 45 -37.60 8.67 12.54
C THR A 45 -36.39 8.45 13.45
N ALA A 46 -36.62 7.95 14.67
CA ALA A 46 -35.54 7.61 15.61
C ALA A 46 -34.72 6.41 15.12
N ALA A 47 -35.39 5.36 14.64
CA ALA A 47 -34.73 4.19 14.06
C ALA A 47 -33.93 4.56 12.79
N ALA A 48 -34.49 5.41 11.92
CA ALA A 48 -33.81 5.90 10.74
C ALA A 48 -32.57 6.75 11.08
N THR A 49 -32.64 7.58 12.12
CA THR A 49 -31.49 8.39 12.58
C THR A 49 -30.37 7.50 13.10
N LEU A 50 -30.69 6.53 13.96
CA LEU A 50 -29.71 5.56 14.48
C LEU A 50 -29.09 4.72 13.37
N ALA A 51 -29.88 4.30 12.39
CA ALA A 51 -29.39 3.57 11.23
C ALA A 51 -28.45 4.45 10.39
N ALA A 52 -28.81 5.71 10.12
CA ALA A 52 -27.97 6.64 9.38
C ALA A 52 -26.64 6.94 10.10
N ASP A 53 -26.66 7.13 11.41
CA ASP A 53 -25.43 7.32 12.21
C ASP A 53 -24.56 6.08 12.27
N SER A 54 -25.18 4.90 12.33
CA SER A 54 -24.44 3.63 12.28
C SER A 54 -23.79 3.43 10.92
N VAL A 55 -24.54 3.66 9.83
CA VAL A 55 -23.99 3.61 8.47
C VAL A 55 -22.86 4.62 8.29
N ARG A 56 -23.02 5.88 8.73
CA ARG A 56 -21.95 6.89 8.68
C ARG A 56 -20.66 6.39 9.35
N ARG A 57 -20.76 5.89 10.58
CA ARG A 57 -19.61 5.37 11.33
C ARG A 57 -18.95 4.17 10.63
N TRP A 58 -19.76 3.24 10.12
CA TRP A 58 -19.25 2.07 9.40
C TRP A 58 -18.53 2.47 8.11
N VAL A 59 -19.11 3.37 7.33
CA VAL A 59 -18.51 3.84 6.07
C VAL A 59 -17.21 4.59 6.33
N THR A 60 -17.15 5.42 7.38
CA THR A 60 -15.90 6.06 7.82
C THR A 60 -14.83 5.04 8.20
N SER A 61 -15.19 4.02 8.99
CA SER A 61 -14.24 2.95 9.35
C SER A 61 -13.71 2.22 8.12
N ILE A 62 -14.58 1.91 7.15
CA ILE A 62 -14.17 1.25 5.90
C ILE A 62 -13.24 2.14 5.08
N SER A 63 -13.51 3.46 4.99
CA SER A 63 -12.61 4.37 4.28
C SER A 63 -11.25 4.46 4.94
N ASP A 64 -11.20 4.48 6.28
CA ASP A 64 -9.95 4.56 7.04
C ASP A 64 -9.12 3.28 6.86
N ASP A 65 -9.74 2.10 6.96
CA ASP A 65 -9.09 0.82 6.74
C ASP A 65 -8.56 0.68 5.29
N THR A 66 -9.31 1.20 4.33
CA THR A 66 -8.91 1.22 2.92
C THR A 66 -7.71 2.14 2.70
N ALA A 67 -7.70 3.31 3.33
CA ALA A 67 -6.57 4.25 3.28
C ALA A 67 -5.31 3.69 3.98
N ALA A 68 -5.50 2.99 5.11
CA ALA A 68 -4.42 2.29 5.80
C ALA A 68 -3.82 1.18 4.92
N THR A 69 -4.67 0.42 4.23
CA THR A 69 -4.23 -0.60 3.27
C THR A 69 -3.38 0.00 2.15
N ALA A 70 -3.81 1.10 1.55
CA ALA A 70 -3.00 1.81 0.55
C ALA A 70 -1.63 2.24 1.09
N THR A 71 -1.57 2.65 2.36
CA THR A 71 -0.32 3.02 3.04
C THR A 71 0.59 1.82 3.21
N HIS A 72 0.06 0.65 3.59
CA HIS A 72 0.83 -0.59 3.66
C HIS A 72 1.36 -1.04 2.30
N ILE A 73 0.58 -0.90 1.23
CA ILE A 73 1.03 -1.22 -0.14
C ILE A 73 2.21 -0.32 -0.54
N ARG A 74 2.13 1.00 -0.28
CA ARG A 74 3.25 1.93 -0.54
C ARG A 74 4.51 1.54 0.24
N ALA A 75 4.35 1.23 1.54
CA ALA A 75 5.45 0.81 2.38
C ALA A 75 6.11 -0.48 1.85
N ALA A 76 5.32 -1.44 1.38
CA ALA A 76 5.82 -2.66 0.75
C ALA A 76 6.61 -2.35 -0.52
N ALA A 77 6.10 -1.50 -1.42
CA ALA A 77 6.81 -1.08 -2.63
C ALA A 77 8.18 -0.47 -2.29
N THR A 78 8.23 0.47 -1.32
CA THR A 78 9.49 1.07 -0.86
C THR A 78 10.46 0.03 -0.29
N ALA A 79 9.96 -0.95 0.46
CA ALA A 79 10.79 -2.01 1.03
C ALA A 79 11.42 -2.90 -0.06
N TYR A 80 10.65 -3.23 -1.10
CA TYR A 80 11.15 -3.99 -2.26
C TYR A 80 12.23 -3.23 -3.03
N GLU A 81 12.05 -1.94 -3.29
CA GLU A 81 13.06 -1.12 -3.97
C GLU A 81 14.35 -1.01 -3.15
N ALA A 82 14.23 -0.85 -1.84
CA ALA A 82 15.39 -0.84 -0.95
C ALA A 82 16.10 -2.20 -0.94
N ALA A 83 15.36 -3.30 -1.05
CA ALA A 83 15.95 -4.64 -1.16
C ALA A 83 16.68 -4.83 -2.49
N ASP A 84 16.07 -4.40 -3.60
CA ASP A 84 16.66 -4.47 -4.93
C ASP A 84 17.93 -3.62 -5.03
N ALA A 85 17.89 -2.37 -4.54
CA ALA A 85 19.07 -1.51 -4.47
C ALA A 85 20.22 -2.12 -3.65
N ARG A 86 19.91 -2.85 -2.57
CA ARG A 86 20.93 -3.59 -1.80
C ARG A 86 21.47 -4.79 -2.57
N ALA A 87 20.63 -5.51 -3.30
CA ALA A 87 21.05 -6.64 -4.12
C ALA A 87 21.96 -6.18 -5.27
N ALA A 88 21.58 -5.11 -5.97
CA ALA A 88 22.36 -4.50 -7.04
C ALA A 88 23.76 -4.07 -6.54
N ARG A 89 23.84 -3.40 -5.38
CA ARG A 89 25.13 -3.02 -4.77
C ARG A 89 26.03 -4.23 -4.51
N ARG A 90 25.50 -5.29 -3.90
CA ARG A 90 26.28 -6.52 -3.66
C ARG A 90 26.79 -7.14 -4.96
N LEU A 91 25.98 -7.12 -6.02
CA LEU A 91 26.40 -7.61 -7.33
C LEU A 91 27.52 -6.74 -7.91
N THR A 92 27.39 -5.42 -7.87
CA THR A 92 28.45 -4.50 -8.31
C THR A 92 29.74 -4.74 -7.54
N ASP A 93 29.68 -4.84 -6.21
CA ASP A 93 30.85 -5.08 -5.35
C ASP A 93 31.53 -6.43 -5.68
N LEU A 94 30.75 -7.48 -5.94
CA LEU A 94 31.29 -8.79 -6.35
C LEU A 94 31.94 -8.75 -7.74
N THR A 95 31.38 -8.00 -8.68
CA THR A 95 31.94 -7.86 -10.04
C THR A 95 33.16 -6.93 -10.10
N ALA A 96 33.28 -6.00 -9.14
CA ALA A 96 34.40 -5.06 -9.04
C ALA A 96 35.60 -5.64 -8.26
N ALA A 97 35.44 -6.78 -7.58
CA ALA A 97 36.54 -7.46 -6.92
C ALA A 97 37.54 -8.01 -7.97
N PRO A 98 38.84 -7.65 -7.92
CA PRO A 98 39.81 -8.18 -8.86
C PRO A 98 39.97 -9.69 -8.68
N ALA A 99 40.07 -10.41 -9.80
CA ALA A 99 40.28 -11.85 -9.85
C ALA A 99 41.42 -12.28 -8.91
N ILE A 100 41.06 -12.92 -7.79
CA ILE A 100 41.97 -13.61 -6.88
C ILE A 100 42.50 -14.84 -7.64
N GLY A 101 43.45 -14.62 -8.55
CA GLY A 101 43.99 -15.66 -9.42
C GLY A 101 45.34 -15.34 -10.08
N ALA A 102 45.82 -14.09 -10.03
CA ALA A 102 47.08 -13.71 -10.68
C ALA A 102 48.33 -13.74 -9.77
N LEU A 103 48.30 -14.43 -8.61
CA LEU A 103 49.40 -14.42 -7.64
C LEU A 103 50.12 -15.76 -7.41
N THR A 104 49.78 -16.85 -8.09
CA THR A 104 50.49 -18.14 -7.92
C THR A 104 51.47 -18.52 -9.04
N SER A 105 51.67 -17.66 -10.06
CA SER A 105 52.54 -17.97 -11.22
C SER A 105 53.93 -17.30 -11.20
N ARG A 106 54.40 -16.79 -10.05
CA ARG A 106 55.72 -16.10 -10.00
C ARG A 106 56.56 -16.41 -8.77
N ALA A 107 56.60 -17.67 -8.34
CA ALA A 107 57.66 -18.16 -7.45
C ALA A 107 57.92 -19.63 -7.78
N GLY A 108 59.02 -19.92 -8.46
CA GLY A 108 59.43 -21.29 -8.80
C GLY A 108 60.08 -21.44 -10.18
N ARG A 109 61.03 -20.57 -10.51
CA ARG A 109 62.18 -20.92 -11.36
C ARG A 109 63.41 -20.81 -10.51
#